data_AF-U9UB73-F1
#
_entry.id   AF-U9UB73-F1
#
_cell.length_a   1.000
_cell.length_b   1.000
_cell.length_c   1.000
_cell.angle_alpha   90.00
_cell.angle_beta   90.00
_cell.angle_gamma   90.00
#
_symmetry.space_group_name_H-M   'P 1'
#
loop_
_entity.id
_entity.type
_entity.pdbx_description
1 polymer ?
#
loop_
_entity_poly.entity_id
_entity_poly.type
_entity_poly.pdbx_seq_one_letter_code
_entity_poly.pdbx_strand_id
1 'polypeptide(L)'
;SNSINDDNDPRNLATKYKFVNPDGTISNTTTIIQDPDSNTNLFNWFPTSLLAVYNLLTGDSGSLSPFTYRENPIMTILLVTFTFFTVIYLMNLFIGLLNLAIDDYNKEEEYLLQKAQIIMEIELFYMLPWQRNKKEWFPDWIYYDIPVTEIRKLINAIDNEQTVFTYPPIISKRLRELVVLTTNDNKKQTKEELTRELKEKMNKIEQKMEEKMDKIEQKMESIMKSLSKIK
;
A
#
# COMPACT_ATOMS: atom_id res chain seq x y z
N SER A 1 -19.57 -44.32 22.10
CA SER A 1 -19.39 -44.36 23.56
C SER A 1 -20.62 -43.75 24.20
N ASN A 2 -21.41 -44.51 24.96
CA ASN A 2 -22.55 -43.97 25.69
C ASN A 2 -22.05 -43.30 26.97
N SER A 3 -21.62 -42.04 26.88
CA SER A 3 -21.40 -41.20 28.06
C SER A 3 -22.76 -40.72 28.54
N ILE A 4 -23.17 -41.18 29.72
CA ILE A 4 -24.46 -40.85 30.36
C ILE A 4 -24.54 -39.36 30.79
N ASN A 5 -23.46 -38.59 30.64
CA ASN A 5 -23.35 -37.17 30.97
C ASN A 5 -22.61 -36.41 29.85
N ASP A 6 -23.18 -36.36 28.64
CA ASP A 6 -22.68 -35.45 27.60
C ASP A 6 -23.49 -34.15 27.63
N ASP A 7 -22.91 -33.09 28.17
CA ASP A 7 -23.54 -31.76 28.22
C ASP A 7 -23.84 -31.22 26.81
N ASN A 8 -23.15 -31.70 25.77
CA ASN A 8 -23.36 -31.31 24.38
C ASN A 8 -24.39 -32.19 23.65
N ASP A 9 -25.03 -33.15 24.32
CA ASP A 9 -26.11 -33.94 23.71
C ASP A 9 -27.22 -32.98 23.20
N PRO A 10 -27.57 -33.01 21.90
CA PRO A 10 -28.65 -32.19 21.34
C PRO A 10 -29.97 -32.27 22.11
N ARG A 11 -30.24 -33.38 22.81
CA ARG A 11 -31.43 -33.56 23.65
C ARG A 11 -31.47 -32.62 24.85
N ASN A 12 -30.32 -32.18 25.35
CA ASN A 12 -30.24 -31.22 26.46
C ASN A 12 -30.65 -29.81 26.03
N LEU A 13 -30.49 -29.49 24.74
CA LEU A 13 -30.74 -28.19 24.12
C LEU A 13 -32.06 -28.14 23.34
N ALA A 14 -32.73 -29.28 23.16
CA ALA A 14 -33.99 -29.37 22.45
C ALA A 14 -35.14 -28.61 23.17
N THR A 15 -36.08 -28.10 22.37
CA THR A 15 -37.25 -27.36 22.87
C THR A 15 -38.09 -28.22 23.82
N LYS A 16 -38.43 -27.66 24.99
CA LYS A 16 -39.25 -28.32 26.01
C LYS A 16 -40.63 -27.67 26.08
N TYR A 17 -41.68 -28.46 25.92
CA TYR A 17 -43.07 -28.03 26.03
C TYR A 17 -43.67 -28.51 27.35
N LYS A 18 -44.31 -27.60 28.09
CA LYS A 18 -45.08 -27.94 29.28
C LYS A 18 -46.52 -28.25 28.88
N PHE A 19 -47.09 -29.31 29.45
CA PHE A 19 -48.48 -29.64 29.21
C PHE A 19 -49.41 -28.67 29.97
N VAL A 20 -50.38 -28.10 29.25
CA VAL A 20 -51.43 -27.25 29.84
C VAL A 20 -52.70 -28.09 29.90
N ASN A 21 -53.20 -28.29 31.12
CA ASN A 21 -54.43 -29.04 31.36
C ASN A 21 -55.64 -28.26 30.83
N PRO A 22 -56.77 -28.94 30.55
CA PRO A 22 -58.01 -28.28 30.10
C PRO A 22 -58.57 -27.22 31.06
N ASP A 23 -58.20 -27.28 32.33
CA ASP A 23 -58.55 -26.31 33.38
C ASP A 23 -57.62 -25.08 33.43
N GLY A 24 -56.66 -24.99 32.49
CA GLY A 24 -55.68 -23.91 32.40
C GLY A 24 -54.48 -24.05 33.34
N THR A 25 -54.41 -25.11 34.14
CA THR A 25 -53.26 -25.35 35.03
C THR A 25 -52.07 -25.95 34.27
N ILE A 26 -50.86 -25.53 34.61
CA ILE A 26 -49.63 -26.06 34.00
C ILE A 26 -49.19 -27.30 34.79
N SER A 27 -49.18 -28.46 34.13
CA SER A 27 -48.70 -29.70 34.73
C SER A 27 -47.17 -29.68 34.76
N ASN A 28 -46.59 -29.53 35.96
CA ASN A 28 -45.12 -29.49 36.14
C ASN A 28 -44.46 -30.88 36.06
N THR A 29 -45.23 -31.97 36.00
CA THR A 29 -44.73 -33.34 36.08
C THR A 29 -44.50 -33.98 34.71
N THR A 30 -45.06 -33.42 33.63
CA THR A 30 -44.97 -33.94 32.26
C THR A 30 -44.43 -32.86 31.33
N THR A 31 -43.18 -33.03 30.90
CA THR A 31 -42.53 -32.18 29.92
C THR A 31 -42.31 -32.99 28.64
N ILE A 32 -42.80 -32.49 27.51
CA ILE A 32 -42.57 -33.09 26.20
C ILE A 32 -41.33 -32.43 25.61
N ILE A 33 -40.36 -33.23 25.20
CA ILE A 33 -39.11 -32.77 24.56
C ILE A 33 -39.26 -32.99 23.07
N GLN A 34 -39.01 -31.96 22.26
CA GLN A 34 -38.93 -32.10 20.82
C GLN A 34 -37.77 -33.00 20.43
N ASP A 35 -37.94 -33.88 19.45
CA ASP A 35 -36.82 -34.65 18.93
C ASP A 35 -35.79 -33.69 18.31
N PRO A 36 -34.51 -33.73 18.73
CA PRO A 36 -33.48 -32.87 18.17
C PRO A 36 -33.20 -33.24 16.72
N ASP A 37 -33.01 -32.22 15.90
CA ASP A 37 -32.52 -32.38 14.53
C ASP A 37 -30.98 -32.24 14.46
N SER A 38 -30.42 -32.38 13.26
CA SER A 38 -28.97 -32.23 13.04
C SER A 38 -28.45 -30.81 13.31
N ASN A 39 -29.32 -29.81 13.38
CA ASN A 39 -28.98 -28.40 13.56
C ASN A 39 -29.26 -27.89 14.99
N THR A 40 -29.79 -28.75 15.87
CA THR A 40 -30.12 -28.40 17.26
C THR A 40 -28.87 -28.10 18.08
N ASN A 41 -27.74 -28.75 17.77
CA ASN A 41 -26.43 -28.37 18.30
C ASN A 41 -25.34 -28.53 17.23
N LEU A 42 -24.95 -27.43 16.59
CA LEU A 42 -23.88 -27.46 15.58
C LEU A 42 -22.51 -27.81 16.18
N PHE A 43 -22.32 -27.67 17.50
CA PHE A 43 -21.06 -27.98 18.17
C PHE A 43 -20.87 -29.46 18.52
N ASN A 44 -21.90 -30.29 18.32
CA ASN A 44 -21.83 -31.73 18.60
C ASN A 44 -20.90 -32.48 17.62
N TRP A 45 -20.68 -31.95 16.42
CA TRP A 45 -19.81 -32.57 15.42
C TRP A 45 -18.77 -31.57 14.91
N PHE A 46 -17.53 -32.02 14.73
CA PHE A 46 -16.39 -31.14 14.44
C PHE A 46 -16.54 -30.32 13.13
N PRO A 47 -16.97 -30.88 12.00
CA PRO A 47 -17.19 -30.09 10.78
C PRO A 47 -18.29 -29.02 10.92
N THR A 48 -19.40 -29.34 11.60
CA THR A 48 -20.49 -28.38 11.84
C THR A 48 -20.09 -27.33 12.88
N SER A 49 -19.21 -27.68 13.82
CA SER A 49 -18.69 -26.72 14.79
C SER A 49 -17.76 -25.70 14.13
N LEU A 50 -16.94 -26.15 13.17
CA LEU A 50 -16.12 -25.24 12.34
C LEU A 50 -17.00 -24.30 11.52
N LEU A 51 -18.08 -24.81 10.90
CA LEU A 51 -19.05 -24.00 10.18
C LEU A 51 -19.74 -22.98 11.11
N ALA A 52 -20.12 -23.37 12.33
CA ALA A 52 -20.70 -22.48 13.32
C ALA A 52 -19.75 -21.34 13.70
N VAL A 53 -18.45 -21.63 13.87
CA VAL A 53 -17.43 -20.60 14.15
C VAL A 53 -17.24 -19.66 12.96
N TYR A 54 -17.28 -20.17 11.72
CA TYR A 54 -17.24 -19.35 10.52
C TYR A 54 -18.46 -18.41 10.42
N ASN A 55 -19.67 -18.93 10.67
CA ASN A 55 -20.88 -18.12 10.70
C ASN A 55 -20.76 -17.02 11.76
N LEU A 56 -20.23 -17.34 12.94
CA LEU A 56 -19.97 -16.37 14.01
C LEU A 56 -18.96 -15.30 13.60
N LEU A 57 -17.93 -15.64 12.81
CA LEU A 57 -16.98 -14.68 12.24
C LEU A 57 -17.66 -13.69 11.29
N THR A 58 -18.64 -14.17 10.50
CA THR A 58 -19.43 -13.33 9.58
C THR A 58 -20.58 -12.57 10.26
N GLY A 59 -20.80 -12.79 11.56
CA GLY A 59 -21.81 -12.11 12.37
C GLY A 59 -23.11 -12.89 12.59
N ASP A 60 -23.24 -14.11 12.07
CA ASP A 60 -24.38 -14.98 12.33
C ASP A 60 -24.16 -15.79 13.62
N SER A 61 -24.99 -15.51 14.63
CA SER A 61 -24.96 -16.17 15.94
C SER A 61 -26.05 -17.24 16.10
N GLY A 62 -26.74 -17.62 15.02
CA GLY A 62 -27.83 -18.60 15.06
C GLY A 62 -27.45 -19.94 15.67
N SER A 63 -26.19 -20.36 15.52
CA SER A 63 -25.64 -21.58 16.13
C SER A 63 -25.61 -21.57 17.66
N LEU A 64 -25.66 -20.39 18.28
CA LEU A 64 -25.65 -20.19 19.73
C LEU A 64 -27.06 -20.01 20.30
N SER A 65 -28.09 -19.86 19.45
CA SER A 65 -29.48 -19.67 19.89
C SER A 65 -30.03 -20.76 20.82
N PRO A 66 -29.63 -22.05 20.71
CA PRO A 66 -30.10 -23.10 21.63
C PRO A 66 -29.51 -22.98 23.04
N PHE A 67 -28.42 -22.21 23.22
CA PHE A 67 -27.71 -22.11 24.48
C PHE A 67 -28.16 -20.90 25.30
N THR A 68 -28.57 -21.15 26.54
CA THR A 68 -28.89 -20.08 27.49
C THR A 68 -27.62 -19.49 28.11
N TYR A 69 -27.33 -18.21 27.87
CA TYR A 69 -26.12 -17.53 28.35
C TYR A 69 -25.93 -17.54 29.88
N ARG A 70 -27.04 -17.53 30.63
CA ARG A 70 -27.02 -17.57 32.10
C ARG A 70 -26.64 -18.95 32.63
N GLU A 71 -27.04 -20.01 31.93
CA GLU A 71 -26.83 -21.39 32.35
C GLU A 71 -25.45 -21.90 31.93
N ASN A 72 -24.86 -21.30 30.88
CA ASN A 72 -23.55 -21.67 30.32
C ASN A 72 -22.55 -20.50 30.36
N PRO A 73 -22.00 -20.15 31.55
CA PRO A 73 -21.13 -18.99 31.70
C PRO A 73 -19.83 -19.10 30.90
N ILE A 74 -19.30 -20.32 30.73
CA ILE A 74 -18.06 -20.57 29.96
C ILE A 74 -18.27 -20.22 28.48
N MET A 75 -19.39 -20.65 27.88
CA MET A 75 -19.73 -20.32 26.50
C MET A 75 -19.86 -18.80 26.31
N THR A 76 -20.53 -18.13 27.26
CA THR A 76 -20.70 -16.67 27.23
C THR A 76 -19.35 -15.94 27.27
N ILE A 77 -18.42 -16.38 28.12
CA ILE A 77 -17.07 -15.80 28.17
C ILE A 77 -16.34 -16.03 26.84
N LEU A 78 -16.39 -17.24 26.29
CA LEU A 78 -15.77 -17.57 25.00
C LEU A 78 -16.34 -16.71 23.87
N LEU A 79 -17.65 -16.48 23.83
CA LEU A 79 -18.31 -15.60 22.85
C LEU A 79 -17.81 -14.16 22.95
N VAL A 80 -17.74 -13.61 24.17
CA VAL A 80 -17.27 -12.24 24.39
C VAL A 80 -15.79 -12.10 23.99
N THR A 81 -14.95 -13.06 24.38
CA THR A 81 -13.54 -13.05 23.98
C THR A 81 -13.37 -13.21 22.47
N PHE A 82 -14.12 -14.11 21.84
CA PHE A 82 -14.07 -14.33 20.40
C PHE A 82 -14.46 -13.07 19.63
N THR A 83 -15.61 -12.48 19.96
CA THR A 83 -16.10 -11.25 19.31
C THR A 83 -15.16 -10.06 19.50
N PHE A 84 -14.57 -9.90 20.69
CA PHE A 84 -13.53 -8.90 20.92
C PHE A 84 -12.33 -9.12 19.99
N PHE A 85 -11.82 -10.35 19.88
CA PHE A 85 -10.68 -10.65 19.02
C PHE A 85 -11.01 -10.48 17.53
N THR A 86 -12.17 -10.94 17.07
CA THR A 86 -12.52 -10.84 15.65
C THR A 86 -12.83 -9.39 15.24
N VAL A 87 -13.73 -8.71 15.94
CA VAL A 87 -14.17 -7.36 15.58
C VAL A 87 -13.07 -6.32 15.81
N ILE A 88 -12.38 -6.37 16.96
CA ILE A 88 -11.43 -5.31 17.33
C ILE A 88 -10.03 -5.60 16.81
N TYR A 89 -9.58 -6.86 16.86
CA TYR A 89 -8.21 -7.18 16.45
C TYR A 89 -8.14 -7.60 14.98
N LEU A 90 -8.81 -8.69 14.59
CA LEU A 90 -8.64 -9.24 13.23
C LEU A 90 -9.19 -8.33 12.15
N MET A 91 -10.41 -7.80 12.27
CA MET A 91 -10.99 -6.96 11.22
C MET A 91 -10.22 -5.65 11.05
N ASN A 92 -9.85 -5.00 12.15
CA ASN A 92 -9.06 -3.77 12.08
C ASN A 92 -7.64 -4.01 11.56
N LEU A 93 -6.98 -5.12 11.97
CA LEU A 93 -5.69 -5.50 11.43
C LEU A 93 -5.78 -5.81 9.94
N PHE A 94 -6.80 -6.56 9.53
CA PHE A 94 -7.01 -6.94 8.13
C PHE A 94 -7.26 -5.71 7.25
N ILE A 95 -8.11 -4.78 7.70
CA ILE A 95 -8.33 -3.50 7.01
C ILE A 95 -7.02 -2.71 6.92
N GLY A 96 -6.23 -2.65 8.00
CA GLY A 96 -4.94 -1.95 8.02
C GLY A 96 -3.91 -2.54 7.05
N LEU A 97 -3.76 -3.87 7.03
CA LEU A 97 -2.89 -4.57 6.10
C LEU A 97 -3.36 -4.43 4.65
N LEU A 98 -4.66 -4.50 4.42
CA LEU A 98 -5.24 -4.32 3.09
C LEU A 98 -4.98 -2.90 2.57
N ASN A 99 -5.16 -1.89 3.42
CA ASN A 99 -4.88 -0.51 3.05
C ASN A 99 -3.39 -0.31 2.70
N LEU A 100 -2.47 -0.91 3.46
CA LEU A 100 -1.04 -0.85 3.15
C LEU A 100 -0.70 -1.52 1.82
N ALA A 101 -1.30 -2.69 1.54
CA ALA A 101 -1.08 -3.37 0.27
C ALA A 101 -1.65 -2.56 -0.91
N ILE A 102 -2.86 -1.99 -0.77
CA ILE A 102 -3.47 -1.15 -1.80
C ILE A 102 -2.58 0.05 -2.14
N ASP A 103 -1.98 0.69 -1.12
CA ASP A 103 -1.08 1.82 -1.33
C ASP A 103 0.16 1.44 -2.17
N ASP A 104 0.73 0.25 -1.95
CA ASP A 104 1.90 -0.22 -2.72
C ASP A 104 1.55 -0.64 -4.16
N TYR A 105 0.33 -1.12 -4.42
CA TYR A 105 -0.12 -1.55 -5.75
C TYR A 105 -0.83 -0.46 -6.57
N ASN A 106 -1.11 0.72 -5.99
CA ASN A 106 -1.71 1.84 -6.73
C ASN A 106 -0.67 2.60 -7.58
N LYS A 107 0.11 1.86 -8.38
CA LYS A 107 1.14 2.39 -9.28
C LYS A 107 0.61 2.43 -10.71
N GLU A 108 0.30 3.64 -11.18
CA GLU A 108 -0.19 3.88 -12.54
C GLU A 108 0.76 3.31 -13.62
N GLU A 109 2.07 3.34 -13.36
CA GLU A 109 3.10 2.79 -14.26
C GLU A 109 2.94 1.29 -14.50
N GLU A 110 2.69 0.50 -13.44
CA GLU A 110 2.49 -0.94 -13.54
C GLU A 110 1.18 -1.26 -14.29
N TYR A 111 0.13 -0.47 -14.04
CA TYR A 111 -1.13 -0.58 -14.76
C TYR A 111 -0.97 -0.31 -16.27
N LEU A 112 -0.26 0.76 -16.64
CA LEU A 112 0.02 1.09 -18.04
C LEU A 112 0.86 0.00 -18.71
N LEU A 113 1.84 -0.56 -18.01
CA LEU A 113 2.67 -1.66 -18.52
C LEU A 113 1.82 -2.92 -18.80
N GLN A 114 0.97 -3.32 -17.85
CA GLN A 114 0.07 -4.46 -18.05
C GLN A 114 -0.91 -4.22 -19.20
N LYS A 115 -1.45 -3.01 -19.31
CA LYS A 115 -2.32 -2.63 -20.42
C LYS A 115 -1.60 -2.75 -21.77
N ALA A 116 -0.35 -2.29 -21.85
CA ALA A 116 0.46 -2.42 -23.06
C ALA A 116 0.76 -3.89 -23.41
N GLN A 117 1.05 -4.73 -22.42
CA GLN A 117 1.26 -6.17 -22.61
C GLN A 117 0.02 -6.85 -23.18
N ILE A 118 -1.17 -6.56 -22.64
CA ILE A 118 -2.43 -7.10 -23.14
C ILE A 118 -2.68 -6.64 -24.59
N ILE A 119 -2.45 -5.37 -24.91
CA ILE A 119 -2.60 -4.85 -26.29
C ILE A 119 -1.66 -5.59 -27.24
N MET A 120 -0.40 -5.78 -26.86
CA MET A 120 0.58 -6.53 -27.65
C MET A 120 0.15 -7.98 -27.88
N GLU A 121 -0.39 -8.64 -26.86
CA GLU A 121 -0.90 -10.02 -26.98
C GLU A 121 -2.09 -10.09 -27.95
N ILE A 122 -3.01 -9.12 -27.87
CA ILE A 122 -4.13 -9.00 -28.81
C ILE A 122 -3.62 -8.76 -30.25
N GLU A 123 -2.61 -7.90 -30.43
CA GLU A 123 -1.96 -7.64 -31.71
C GLU A 123 -1.33 -8.88 -32.34
N LEU A 124 -0.64 -9.68 -31.54
CA LEU A 124 0.10 -10.84 -32.03
C LEU A 124 -0.79 -12.05 -32.28
N PHE A 125 -1.76 -12.33 -31.40
CA PHE A 125 -2.51 -13.59 -31.41
C PHE A 125 -3.96 -13.46 -31.90
N TYR A 126 -4.60 -12.30 -31.75
CA TYR A 126 -6.04 -12.17 -31.95
C TYR A 126 -6.43 -11.26 -33.13
N MET A 127 -5.52 -10.47 -33.68
CA MET A 127 -5.79 -9.61 -34.83
C MET A 127 -5.35 -10.21 -36.16
N LEU A 128 -6.21 -10.06 -37.17
CA LEU A 128 -5.95 -10.53 -38.53
C LEU A 128 -5.03 -9.56 -39.28
N PRO A 129 -4.25 -10.02 -40.27
CA PRO A 129 -3.23 -9.19 -40.93
C PRO A 129 -3.76 -7.88 -41.53
N TRP A 130 -4.99 -7.87 -42.06
CA TRP A 130 -5.57 -6.63 -42.61
C TRP A 130 -5.95 -5.62 -41.52
N GLN A 131 -6.33 -6.08 -40.32
CA GLN A 131 -6.69 -5.20 -39.20
C GLN A 131 -5.44 -4.48 -38.68
N ARG A 132 -4.31 -5.20 -38.60
CA ARG A 132 -3.00 -4.65 -38.22
C ARG A 132 -2.47 -3.63 -39.21
N ASN A 133 -2.86 -3.74 -40.48
CA ASN A 133 -2.46 -2.79 -41.53
C ASN A 133 -3.36 -1.54 -41.60
N LYS A 134 -4.42 -1.44 -40.78
CA LYS A 134 -5.26 -0.23 -40.74
C LYS A 134 -4.53 0.92 -40.05
N LYS A 135 -4.17 1.94 -40.84
CA LYS A 135 -3.48 3.15 -40.36
C LYS A 135 -4.28 3.97 -39.36
N GLU A 136 -5.61 3.86 -39.36
CA GLU A 136 -6.48 4.49 -38.37
C GLU A 136 -6.29 3.92 -36.96
N TRP A 137 -5.93 2.64 -36.85
CA TRP A 137 -5.73 1.95 -35.57
C TRP A 137 -4.24 1.87 -35.21
N PHE A 138 -3.37 1.68 -36.20
CA PHE A 138 -1.92 1.56 -36.07
C PHE A 138 -1.22 2.60 -36.94
N PRO A 139 -1.02 3.83 -36.41
CA PRO A 139 -0.31 4.88 -37.13
C PRO A 139 1.17 4.51 -37.28
N ASP A 140 1.80 4.98 -38.36
CA ASP A 140 3.23 4.77 -38.61
C ASP A 140 4.13 5.58 -37.65
N TRP A 141 3.61 6.68 -37.12
CA TRP A 141 4.36 7.62 -36.28
C TRP A 141 3.50 8.03 -35.10
N ILE A 142 4.08 7.97 -33.90
CA ILE A 142 3.48 8.48 -32.66
C ILE A 142 4.37 9.62 -32.18
N TYR A 143 3.81 10.83 -32.14
CA TYR A 143 4.51 12.01 -31.62
C TYR A 143 4.22 12.11 -30.12
N TYR A 144 5.28 12.16 -29.32
CA TYR A 144 5.18 12.35 -27.88
C TYR A 144 6.34 13.20 -27.39
N ASP A 145 6.03 14.20 -26.56
CA ASP A 145 7.02 15.08 -25.97
C ASP A 145 7.51 14.49 -24.65
N ILE A 146 8.82 14.22 -24.56
CA ILE A 146 9.46 13.68 -23.36
C ILE A 146 10.61 14.61 -22.98
N PRO A 147 10.76 14.98 -21.69
CA PRO A 147 11.91 15.74 -21.26
C PRO A 147 13.21 14.96 -21.46
N VAL A 148 14.25 15.64 -21.95
CA VAL A 148 15.55 15.04 -22.29
C VAL A 148 16.19 14.30 -21.10
N THR A 149 15.89 14.73 -19.87
CA THR A 149 16.34 14.10 -18.63
C THR A 149 15.78 12.68 -18.44
N GLU A 150 14.49 12.48 -18.74
CA GLU A 150 13.83 11.17 -18.65
C GLU A 150 14.30 10.25 -19.76
N ILE A 151 14.41 10.76 -21.00
CA ILE A 151 14.99 10.00 -22.12
C ILE A 151 16.39 9.48 -21.74
N ARG A 152 17.22 10.32 -21.10
CA ARG A 152 18.55 9.90 -20.66
C ARG A 152 18.50 8.80 -19.62
N LYS A 153 17.62 8.91 -18.61
CA LYS A 153 17.44 7.85 -17.60
C LYS A 153 17.02 6.55 -18.27
N LEU A 154 16.09 6.61 -19.22
CA LEU A 154 15.61 5.44 -19.96
C LEU A 154 16.71 4.79 -20.80
N ILE A 155 17.47 5.58 -21.59
CA ILE A 155 18.59 5.06 -22.38
C ILE A 155 19.62 4.38 -21.47
N ASN A 156 19.97 5.02 -20.35
CA ASN A 156 20.91 4.44 -19.39
C ASN A 156 20.36 3.15 -18.75
N ALA A 157 19.07 3.09 -18.43
CA ALA A 157 18.45 1.90 -17.87
C ALA A 157 18.47 0.73 -18.87
N ILE A 158 18.19 1.00 -20.14
CA ILE A 158 18.24 0.00 -21.23
C ILE A 158 19.67 -0.50 -21.44
N ASP A 159 20.64 0.43 -21.54
CA ASP A 159 22.05 0.07 -21.79
C ASP A 159 22.68 -0.72 -20.63
N ASN A 160 22.16 -0.59 -19.40
CA ASN A 160 22.60 -1.33 -18.22
C ASN A 160 21.73 -2.56 -17.90
N GLU A 161 20.83 -2.98 -18.80
CA GLU A 161 19.92 -4.12 -18.61
C GLU A 161 19.04 -4.04 -17.34
N GLN A 162 18.73 -2.82 -16.88
CA GLN A 162 17.90 -2.59 -15.69
C GLN A 162 16.40 -2.53 -16.00
N THR A 163 16.00 -2.79 -17.25
CA THR A 163 14.61 -2.71 -17.69
C THR A 163 13.95 -4.07 -17.75
N VAL A 164 12.64 -4.13 -17.45
CA VAL A 164 11.82 -5.34 -17.53
C VAL A 164 11.41 -5.69 -18.97
N PHE A 165 11.88 -4.94 -19.98
CA PHE A 165 11.52 -5.16 -21.38
C PHE A 165 12.10 -6.47 -21.91
N THR A 166 11.24 -7.38 -22.35
CA THR A 166 11.65 -8.59 -23.07
C THR A 166 12.26 -8.27 -24.44
N TYR A 167 11.77 -7.19 -25.07
CA TYR A 167 12.27 -6.69 -26.34
C TYR A 167 12.57 -5.19 -26.19
N PRO A 168 13.83 -4.81 -25.89
CA PRO A 168 14.17 -3.41 -25.72
C PRO A 168 13.94 -2.63 -27.03
N PRO A 169 13.47 -1.38 -26.95
CA PRO A 169 13.21 -0.58 -28.14
C PRO A 169 14.53 -0.23 -28.85
N ILE A 170 14.47 -0.16 -30.18
CA ILE A 170 15.62 0.27 -30.98
C ILE A 170 15.74 1.80 -30.90
N ILE A 171 16.81 2.27 -30.27
CA ILE A 171 17.10 3.70 -30.14
C ILE A 171 18.02 4.14 -31.28
N SER A 172 17.61 5.15 -32.05
CA SER A 172 18.42 5.69 -33.16
C SER A 172 19.73 6.32 -32.68
N LYS A 173 20.80 6.19 -33.47
CA LYS A 173 22.11 6.81 -33.19
C LYS A 173 22.00 8.34 -33.03
N ARG A 174 21.19 8.98 -33.88
CA ARG A 174 20.94 10.43 -33.84
C ARG A 174 20.33 10.89 -32.51
N LEU A 175 19.39 10.12 -31.95
CA LEU A 175 18.80 10.44 -30.64
C LEU A 175 19.85 10.35 -29.52
N ARG A 176 20.71 9.33 -29.55
CA ARG A 176 21.81 9.16 -28.58
C ARG A 176 22.77 10.35 -28.62
N GLU A 177 23.17 10.79 -29.81
CA GLU A 177 24.03 11.96 -29.98
C GLU A 177 23.38 13.23 -29.40
N LEU A 178 22.09 13.49 -29.71
CA LEU A 178 21.36 14.65 -29.18
C LEU A 178 21.27 14.66 -27.65
N VAL A 179 20.99 13.51 -27.03
CA VAL A 179 20.88 13.40 -25.57
C VAL A 179 22.24 13.59 -24.88
N VAL A 180 23.35 13.19 -25.52
CA VAL A 180 24.71 13.39 -24.99
C VAL A 180 25.15 14.85 -25.11
N LEU A 181 24.89 15.50 -26.24
CA LEU A 181 25.31 16.90 -26.50
C LEU A 181 24.76 17.88 -25.45
N THR A 182 23.48 17.75 -25.08
CA THR A 182 22.85 18.59 -24.03
C THR A 182 23.55 18.50 -22.66
N THR A 183 24.28 17.42 -22.37
CA THR A 183 25.03 17.25 -21.11
C THR A 183 26.29 18.10 -21.06
N ASN A 184 26.98 18.17 -22.19
CA ASN A 184 28.23 18.92 -22.29
C ASN A 184 27.93 20.42 -22.30
N ASP A 185 26.88 20.84 -22.98
CA ASP A 185 26.46 22.24 -23.02
C ASP A 185 26.01 22.71 -21.63
N ASN A 186 25.17 21.94 -20.91
CA ASN A 186 24.76 22.30 -19.55
C ASN A 186 25.94 22.31 -18.56
N LYS A 187 26.81 21.28 -18.57
CA LYS A 187 27.98 21.25 -17.66
C LYS A 187 28.98 22.37 -17.97
N LYS A 188 29.16 22.73 -19.24
CA LYS A 188 30.05 23.81 -19.66
C LYS A 188 29.48 25.16 -19.27
N GLN A 189 28.21 25.40 -19.53
CA GLN A 189 27.52 26.65 -19.20
C GLN A 189 27.45 26.87 -17.67
N THR A 190 27.14 25.85 -16.87
CA THR A 190 27.16 25.93 -15.40
C THR A 190 28.56 26.18 -14.85
N LYS A 191 29.61 25.56 -15.43
CA LYS A 191 31.00 25.83 -15.03
C LYS A 191 31.43 27.26 -15.36
N GLU A 192 31.09 27.74 -16.55
CA GLU A 192 31.42 29.11 -16.98
C GLU A 192 30.74 30.15 -16.09
N GLU A 193 29.46 29.95 -15.76
CA GLU A 193 28.69 30.83 -14.87
C GLU A 193 29.24 30.84 -13.43
N LEU A 194 29.51 29.66 -12.85
CA LEU A 194 30.16 29.53 -11.53
C LEU A 194 31.55 30.20 -11.51
N THR A 195 32.35 30.05 -12.57
CA THR A 195 33.68 30.69 -12.63
C THR A 195 33.58 32.22 -12.72
N ARG A 196 32.55 32.74 -13.38
CA ARG A 196 32.30 34.18 -13.46
C ARG A 196 31.83 34.75 -12.12
N GLU A 197 30.90 34.09 -11.45
CA GLU A 197 30.47 34.50 -10.10
C GLU A 197 31.62 34.46 -9.08
N LEU A 198 32.46 33.42 -9.13
CA LEU A 198 33.65 33.32 -8.27
C LEU A 198 34.63 34.47 -8.51
N LYS A 199 34.91 34.81 -9.77
CA LYS A 199 35.77 35.96 -10.12
C LYS A 199 35.19 37.28 -9.61
N GLU A 200 33.90 37.53 -9.79
CA GLU A 200 33.27 38.75 -9.29
C GLU A 200 33.31 38.85 -7.75
N LYS A 201 33.11 37.73 -7.04
CA LYS A 201 33.25 37.69 -5.57
C LYS A 201 34.69 37.91 -5.13
N MET A 202 35.67 37.32 -5.80
CA MET A 202 37.09 37.54 -5.50
C MET A 202 37.48 39.02 -5.66
N ASN A 203 37.10 39.65 -6.76
CA ASN A 203 37.40 41.07 -6.99
C ASN A 203 36.75 41.98 -5.92
N LYS A 204 35.51 41.68 -5.49
CA LYS A 204 34.85 42.40 -4.40
C LYS A 204 35.54 42.21 -3.05
N ILE A 205 36.11 41.03 -2.79
CA ILE A 205 36.89 40.76 -1.58
C ILE A 205 38.21 41.53 -1.62
N GLU A 206 38.88 41.54 -2.77
CA GLU A 206 40.14 42.24 -2.99
C GLU A 206 39.98 43.75 -2.74
N GLN A 207 38.97 44.38 -3.33
CA GLN A 207 38.65 45.79 -3.06
C GLN A 207 38.36 46.07 -1.58
N LYS A 208 37.61 45.19 -0.91
CA LYS A 208 37.33 45.34 0.54
C LYS A 208 38.58 45.17 1.40
N MET A 209 39.53 44.34 0.98
CA MET A 209 40.81 44.19 1.68
C MET A 209 41.67 45.42 1.50
N GLU A 210 41.74 45.97 0.29
CA GLU A 210 42.49 47.18 -0.04
C GLU A 210 41.96 48.38 0.77
N GLU A 211 40.64 48.60 0.78
CA GLU A 211 40.01 49.64 1.61
C GLU A 211 40.26 49.47 3.11
N LYS A 212 40.37 48.23 3.60
CA LYS A 212 40.68 47.95 5.00
C LYS A 212 42.16 48.19 5.30
N MET A 213 43.04 47.87 4.36
CA MET A 213 44.48 48.09 4.48
C MET A 213 44.77 49.58 4.59
N ASP A 214 44.16 50.40 3.72
CA ASP A 214 44.28 51.86 3.75
C ASP A 214 43.81 52.45 5.07
N LYS A 215 42.68 51.95 5.60
CA LYS A 215 42.16 52.37 6.92
C LYS A 215 43.09 51.98 8.07
N ILE A 216 43.79 50.85 7.98
CA ILE A 216 44.78 50.43 8.98
C ILE A 216 46.00 51.33 8.90
N GLU A 217 46.49 51.62 7.70
CA GLU A 217 47.65 52.48 7.47
C GLU A 217 47.40 53.89 8.03
N GLN A 218 46.25 54.49 7.71
CA GLN A 218 45.84 55.79 8.26
C GLN A 218 45.76 55.79 9.81
N LYS A 219 45.26 54.70 10.41
CA LYS A 219 45.23 54.58 11.88
C LYS A 219 46.64 54.47 12.46
N MET A 220 47.53 53.74 11.80
CA MET A 220 48.91 53.56 12.25
C MET A 220 49.69 54.88 12.18
N GLU A 221 49.50 55.66 11.12
CA GLU A 221 50.05 57.02 11.01
C GLU A 221 49.52 57.96 12.12
N SER A 222 48.22 57.90 12.41
CA SER A 222 47.61 58.69 13.48
C SER A 222 48.21 58.35 14.86
N ILE A 223 48.40 57.06 15.14
CA ILE A 223 49.04 56.59 16.38
C ILE A 223 50.50 57.04 16.45
N MET A 224 51.28 56.86 15.38
CA MET A 224 52.68 57.30 15.31
C MET A 224 52.82 58.81 15.60
N LYS A 225 51.94 59.63 15.02
CA LYS A 225 51.90 61.08 15.24
C LYS A 225 51.48 61.47 16.65
N SER A 226 50.69 60.63 17.33
CA SER A 226 50.33 60.83 18.73
C SER A 226 51.50 60.50 19.68
N LEU A 227 52.26 59.43 19.38
CA LEU A 227 53.42 59.01 20.17
C LEU A 227 54.60 59.99 20.02
N SER A 228 54.81 60.58 18.84
CA SER A 228 55.85 61.59 18.63
C SER A 228 55.63 62.90 19.39
N LYS A 229 54.42 63.13 19.92
CA LYS A 229 54.07 64.32 20.72
C LYS A 229 54.23 64.11 22.22
N ILE A 230 54.51 62.88 22.67
CA ILE A 230 54.64 62.51 24.10
C ILE A 230 56.12 62.54 24.56
N LYS A 231 57.04 62.90 23.67
CA LYS A 231 58.49 63.02 23.94
C LYS A 231 58.93 64.48 23.82
#